data_AF-Q54X41-F1
#
_entry.id   AF-Q54X41-F1
#
_cell.length_a   1.000
_cell.length_b   1.000
_cell.length_c   1.000
_cell.angle_alpha   90.00
_cell.angle_beta   90.00
_cell.angle_gamma   90.00
#
_symmetry.space_group_name_H-M   'P 1'
#
loop_
_entity.id
_entity.type
_entity.pdbx_description
1 polymer ?
#
loop_
_entity_poly.entity_id
_entity_poly.type
_entity_poly.pdbx_seq_one_letter_code
_entity_poly.pdbx_strand_id
1 'polypeptide(L)'
;MNLIKVNEIKPYSKNINCVFIVLDKGPPTKKKEGTIYQVLVADSTASINMTVWDALGEQIQPGDILRLKGGYSNIYIELLNLYVGKTGIIEKIGEFTFPFVEAPNLSSTLWNVHQDPNNPKNMVATPKPSPHKQQQPMQQPTPPMTHQMKQPPMQQMKQLPLQQQQQQQQQQQQQQQQQQQQQ
;
A
#
# COMPACT_ATOMS: atom_id res chain seq x y z
N MET A 1 -3.25 -14.81 -23.45
CA MET A 1 -2.32 -14.05 -22.57
C MET A 1 -2.82 -14.23 -21.15
N ASN A 2 -1.97 -14.72 -20.23
CA ASN A 2 -2.41 -14.98 -18.86
C ASN A 2 -2.51 -13.66 -18.08
N LEU A 3 -3.66 -13.40 -17.45
CA LEU A 3 -3.86 -12.27 -16.55
C LEU A 3 -3.54 -12.70 -15.12
N ILE A 4 -2.73 -11.91 -14.42
CA ILE A 4 -2.46 -12.08 -12.99
C ILE A 4 -3.18 -10.99 -12.19
N LYS A 5 -3.45 -11.28 -10.92
CA LYS A 5 -3.97 -10.33 -9.94
C LYS A 5 -2.87 -9.44 -9.39
N VAL A 6 -3.25 -8.28 -8.86
CA VAL A 6 -2.29 -7.33 -8.27
C VAL A 6 -1.51 -7.99 -7.14
N ASN A 7 -2.15 -8.75 -6.25
CA ASN A 7 -1.48 -9.43 -5.13
C ASN A 7 -0.43 -10.49 -5.54
N GLU A 8 -0.47 -10.96 -6.79
CA GLU A 8 0.48 -11.93 -7.35
C GLU A 8 1.79 -11.27 -7.81
N ILE A 9 1.82 -9.93 -7.96
CA ILE A 9 3.01 -9.19 -8.39
C ILE A 9 4.10 -9.29 -7.32
N LYS A 10 5.27 -9.82 -7.71
CA LYS A 10 6.48 -9.91 -6.88
C LYS A 10 7.59 -9.01 -7.43
N PRO A 11 8.62 -8.64 -6.64
CA PRO A 11 9.78 -7.93 -7.17
C PRO A 11 10.39 -8.60 -8.40
N TYR A 12 10.84 -7.80 -9.37
CA TYR A 12 11.53 -8.24 -10.60
C TYR A 12 10.71 -9.13 -11.54
N SER A 13 9.38 -9.16 -11.39
CA SER A 13 8.50 -9.90 -12.29
C SER A 13 8.44 -9.21 -13.67
N LYS A 14 8.38 -10.00 -14.74
CA LYS A 14 8.28 -9.54 -16.13
C LYS A 14 7.04 -10.12 -16.81
N ASN A 15 6.65 -9.55 -17.95
CA ASN A 15 5.48 -9.98 -18.73
C ASN A 15 4.18 -9.98 -17.92
N ILE A 16 4.06 -9.01 -17.00
CA ILE A 16 2.87 -8.82 -16.17
C ILE A 16 1.73 -8.37 -17.08
N ASN A 17 0.62 -9.09 -17.03
CA ASN A 17 -0.61 -8.67 -17.68
C ASN A 17 -1.70 -8.64 -16.61
N CYS A 18 -2.34 -7.50 -16.41
CA CYS A 18 -3.33 -7.32 -15.35
C CYS A 18 -4.34 -6.24 -15.76
N VAL A 19 -5.49 -6.27 -15.10
CA VAL A 19 -6.54 -5.25 -15.23
C VAL A 19 -6.77 -4.67 -13.85
N PHE A 20 -6.81 -3.34 -13.77
CA PHE A 20 -6.94 -2.61 -12.52
C PHE A 20 -7.71 -1.31 -12.73
N ILE A 21 -8.25 -0.77 -11.65
CA ILE A 21 -8.78 0.60 -11.60
C ILE A 21 -7.71 1.55 -11.05
N VAL A 22 -7.67 2.77 -11.56
CA VAL A 22 -6.84 3.86 -11.04
C VAL A 22 -7.56 4.52 -9.88
N LEU A 23 -6.95 4.49 -8.70
CA LEU A 23 -7.53 5.08 -7.48
C LEU A 23 -7.11 6.53 -7.29
N ASP A 24 -5.84 6.83 -7.52
CA ASP A 24 -5.27 8.16 -7.34
C ASP A 24 -4.14 8.42 -8.34
N LYS A 25 -3.90 9.70 -8.62
CA LYS A 25 -2.82 10.19 -9.48
C LYS A 25 -2.15 11.38 -8.82
N GLY A 26 -0.89 11.19 -8.44
CA GLY A 26 -0.05 12.25 -7.90
C GLY A 26 0.29 13.33 -8.93
N PRO A 27 0.81 14.49 -8.49
CA PRO A 27 1.20 15.57 -9.37
C PRO A 27 2.36 15.16 -10.30
N PRO A 28 2.45 15.76 -11.50
CA PRO A 28 3.55 15.49 -12.43
C PRO A 28 4.90 15.90 -11.83
N THR A 29 5.89 15.01 -11.94
CA THR A 29 7.28 15.30 -11.56
C THR A 29 8.15 15.40 -12.80
N LYS A 30 8.64 16.60 -13.13
CA LYS A 30 9.56 16.79 -14.26
C LYS A 30 10.95 16.21 -13.95
N LYS A 31 11.49 15.40 -14.86
CA LYS A 31 12.87 14.87 -14.84
C LYS A 31 13.59 15.24 -16.15
N LYS A 32 14.89 14.93 -16.23
CA LYS A 32 15.69 15.16 -17.44
C LYS A 32 15.17 14.36 -18.65
N GLU A 33 14.62 13.18 -18.41
CA GLU A 33 14.22 12.22 -19.44
C GLU A 33 12.73 12.31 -19.83
N GLY A 34 11.93 13.03 -19.06
CA GLY A 34 10.47 13.10 -19.26
C GLY A 34 9.73 13.53 -18.01
N THR A 35 8.40 13.48 -18.07
CA THR A 35 7.52 13.73 -16.93
C THR A 35 7.05 12.42 -16.33
N ILE A 36 7.21 12.28 -15.02
CA ILE A 36 6.79 11.10 -14.27
C ILE A 36 5.45 11.37 -13.57
N TYR A 37 4.57 10.39 -13.65
CA TYR A 37 3.31 10.33 -12.89
C TYR A 37 3.33 9.09 -12.00
N GLN A 38 3.06 9.29 -10.71
CA GLN A 38 2.81 8.21 -9.77
C GLN A 38 1.30 8.01 -9.68
N VAL A 39 0.83 6.80 -9.95
CA VAL A 39 -0.58 6.44 -9.83
C VAL A 39 -0.73 5.27 -8.87
N LEU A 40 -1.79 5.30 -8.05
CA LEU A 40 -2.19 4.15 -7.25
C LEU A 40 -3.22 3.36 -8.05
N VAL A 41 -2.95 2.06 -8.26
CA VAL A 41 -3.88 1.17 -8.99
C VAL A 41 -4.26 -0.01 -8.11
N ALA A 42 -5.46 -0.54 -8.31
CA ALA A 42 -5.96 -1.64 -7.50
C ALA A 42 -6.85 -2.62 -8.28
N ASP A 43 -6.92 -3.83 -7.77
CA ASP A 43 -7.94 -4.81 -8.12
C ASP A 43 -8.59 -5.40 -6.86
N SER A 44 -9.44 -6.41 -7.02
CA SER A 44 -10.15 -7.08 -5.93
C SER A 44 -9.23 -7.76 -4.89
N THR A 45 -7.91 -7.73 -5.05
CA THR A 45 -6.94 -8.47 -4.25
C THR A 45 -5.89 -7.63 -3.53
N ALA A 46 -5.52 -6.47 -4.07
CA ALA A 46 -4.53 -5.55 -3.51
C ALA A 46 -4.46 -4.23 -4.31
N SER A 47 -3.71 -3.26 -3.77
CA SER A 47 -3.26 -2.07 -4.50
C SER A 47 -1.74 -2.04 -4.68
N ILE A 48 -1.26 -1.30 -5.67
CA ILE A 48 0.17 -1.10 -5.95
C ILE A 48 0.39 0.27 -6.61
N ASN A 49 1.51 0.91 -6.31
CA ASN A 49 1.96 2.10 -7.02
C ASN A 49 2.49 1.72 -8.41
N MET A 50 2.09 2.47 -9.41
CA MET A 50 2.58 2.37 -10.77
C MET A 50 3.20 3.69 -11.21
N THR A 51 4.37 3.61 -11.82
CA THR A 51 5.05 4.78 -12.41
C THR A 51 4.82 4.79 -13.91
N VAL A 52 4.28 5.89 -14.42
CA VAL A 52 3.98 6.09 -15.84
C VAL A 52 4.65 7.37 -16.34
N TRP A 53 5.03 7.40 -17.62
CA TRP A 53 5.79 8.48 -18.22
C TRP A 53 4.97 9.26 -19.26
N ASP A 54 5.27 10.55 -19.36
CA ASP A 54 4.90 11.46 -20.44
C ASP A 54 3.40 11.42 -20.79
N ALA A 55 3.08 11.42 -22.09
CA ALA A 55 1.71 11.48 -22.61
C ALA A 55 0.83 10.35 -22.07
N LEU A 56 1.38 9.17 -21.84
CA LEU A 56 0.63 8.06 -21.26
C LEU A 56 0.21 8.37 -19.83
N GLY A 57 1.13 8.92 -19.02
CA GLY A 57 0.82 9.34 -17.66
C GLY A 57 -0.10 10.55 -17.62
N GLU A 58 -0.01 11.47 -18.58
CA GLU A 58 -0.88 12.64 -18.71
C GLU A 58 -2.35 12.24 -18.94
N GLN A 59 -2.60 11.25 -19.80
CA GLN A 59 -3.94 10.79 -20.17
C GLN A 59 -4.69 10.03 -19.06
N ILE A 60 -3.97 9.32 -18.18
CA ILE A 60 -4.58 8.51 -17.11
C ILE A 60 -5.32 9.40 -16.10
N GLN A 61 -6.54 9.01 -15.72
CA GLN A 61 -7.35 9.68 -14.69
C GLN A 61 -7.79 8.69 -13.59
N PRO A 62 -7.98 9.16 -12.35
CA PRO A 62 -8.69 8.39 -11.33
C PRO A 62 -10.05 7.90 -11.84
N GLY A 63 -10.38 6.64 -11.55
CA GLY A 63 -11.58 5.96 -12.04
C GLY A 63 -11.39 5.19 -13.36
N ASP A 64 -10.31 5.41 -14.11
CA ASP A 64 -10.03 4.64 -15.33
C ASP A 64 -9.83 3.15 -15.01
N ILE A 65 -10.41 2.27 -15.83
CA ILE A 65 -10.12 0.84 -15.84
C ILE A 65 -9.12 0.58 -16.95
N LEU A 66 -7.92 0.17 -16.55
CA LEU A 66 -6.79 -0.01 -17.46
C LEU A 66 -6.41 -1.49 -17.55
N ARG A 67 -6.10 -1.93 -18.76
CA ARG A 67 -5.48 -3.22 -19.03
C ARG A 67 -4.00 -2.99 -19.38
N LEU A 68 -3.12 -3.51 -18.53
CA LEU A 68 -1.68 -3.58 -18.79
C LEU A 68 -1.35 -4.91 -19.47
N LYS A 69 -0.60 -4.86 -20.57
CA LYS A 69 0.01 -6.01 -21.25
C LYS A 69 1.52 -5.82 -21.29
N GLY A 70 2.30 -6.81 -20.88
CA GLY A 70 3.77 -6.73 -20.93
C GLY A 70 4.38 -5.73 -19.95
N GLY A 71 3.82 -5.61 -18.74
CA GLY A 71 4.40 -4.86 -17.63
C GLY A 71 5.58 -5.55 -16.97
N TYR A 72 6.25 -4.83 -16.08
CA TYR A 72 7.25 -5.37 -15.15
C TYR A 72 7.16 -4.68 -13.80
N SER A 73 7.67 -5.33 -12.77
CA SER A 73 7.78 -4.76 -11.43
C SER A 73 9.23 -4.61 -11.01
N ASN A 74 9.52 -3.58 -10.23
CA ASN A 74 10.86 -3.33 -9.69
C ASN A 74 10.79 -2.69 -8.30
N ILE A 75 11.88 -2.75 -7.56
CA ILE A 75 12.03 -2.00 -6.31
C ILE A 75 12.65 -0.63 -6.64
N TYR A 76 11.96 0.45 -6.29
CA TYR A 76 12.50 1.80 -6.35
C TYR A 76 12.40 2.45 -4.97
N ILE A 77 13.55 2.93 -4.45
CA ILE A 77 13.68 3.43 -3.07
C ILE A 77 13.01 2.45 -2.09
N GLU A 78 13.39 1.18 -2.16
CA GLU A 78 12.90 0.09 -1.29
C GLU A 78 11.41 -0.25 -1.42
N LEU A 79 10.65 0.40 -2.29
CA LEU A 79 9.22 0.15 -2.50
C LEU A 79 8.98 -0.60 -3.83
N LEU A 80 8.13 -1.62 -3.79
CA LEU A 80 7.69 -2.32 -5.00
C LEU A 80 6.85 -1.38 -5.87
N ASN A 81 7.21 -1.24 -7.14
CA ASN A 81 6.53 -0.41 -8.12
C ASN A 81 6.24 -1.21 -9.40
N LEU A 82 5.11 -0.92 -10.03
CA LEU A 82 4.71 -1.44 -11.34
C LEU A 82 5.09 -0.45 -12.45
N TYR A 83 5.48 -0.99 -13.60
CA TYR A 83 5.89 -0.22 -14.77
C TYR A 83 5.36 -0.86 -16.05
N VAL A 84 5.21 -0.05 -17.09
CA VAL A 84 4.98 -0.52 -18.47
C VAL A 84 6.32 -1.01 -19.04
N GLY A 85 6.36 -2.24 -19.57
CA GLY A 85 7.57 -2.74 -20.23
C GLY A 85 7.86 -2.03 -21.54
N LYS A 86 9.07 -2.23 -22.09
CA LYS A 86 9.53 -1.60 -23.33
C LYS A 86 8.58 -1.83 -24.52
N THR A 87 7.97 -3.01 -24.60
CA THR A 87 6.96 -3.37 -25.60
C THR A 87 5.57 -3.52 -24.97
N GLY A 88 5.42 -3.01 -23.74
CA GLY A 88 4.18 -3.09 -22.98
C GLY A 88 3.19 -2.03 -23.44
N ILE A 89 1.91 -2.30 -23.20
CA ILE A 89 0.81 -1.46 -23.64
C ILE A 89 -0.16 -1.28 -22.46
N ILE A 90 -0.65 -0.06 -22.30
CA ILE A 90 -1.81 0.25 -21.47
C ILE A 90 -2.99 0.57 -22.39
N GLU A 91 -4.13 -0.04 -22.14
CA GLU A 91 -5.39 0.23 -22.84
C GLU A 91 -6.45 0.63 -21.81
N LYS A 92 -7.13 1.77 -21.99
CA LYS A 92 -8.36 2.06 -21.24
C LYS A 92 -9.48 1.18 -21.77
N ILE A 93 -10.12 0.43 -20.89
CA ILE A 93 -11.18 -0.54 -21.23
C ILE A 93 -12.53 -0.24 -20.57
N GLY A 94 -12.59 0.78 -19.71
CA GLY A 94 -13.79 1.19 -19.00
C GLY A 94 -13.47 2.24 -17.94
N GLU A 95 -14.46 2.53 -17.09
CA GLU A 95 -14.36 3.50 -16.00
C GLU A 95 -15.34 3.17 -14.86
N PHE A 96 -14.97 3.57 -13.63
CA PHE A 96 -15.72 3.54 -12.36
C PHE A 96 -16.17 2.15 -11.83
N THR A 97 -16.65 1.27 -12.70
CA THR A 97 -17.34 0.02 -12.34
C THR A 97 -16.39 -1.18 -12.31
N PHE A 98 -15.45 -1.18 -11.37
CA PHE A 98 -14.47 -2.26 -11.20
C PHE A 98 -14.28 -2.62 -9.72
N PRO A 99 -14.40 -3.90 -9.31
CA PRO A 99 -14.16 -4.30 -7.93
C PRO A 99 -12.70 -4.09 -7.51
N PHE A 100 -12.47 -3.41 -6.38
CA PHE A 100 -11.12 -3.18 -5.85
C PHE A 100 -11.05 -3.23 -4.32
N VAL A 101 -9.84 -3.46 -3.81
CA VAL A 101 -9.48 -3.24 -2.40
C VAL A 101 -8.19 -2.43 -2.33
N GLU A 102 -8.12 -1.49 -1.39
CA GLU A 102 -6.90 -0.69 -1.17
C GLU A 102 -5.83 -1.45 -0.37
N ALA A 103 -6.26 -2.34 0.53
CA ALA A 103 -5.37 -3.12 1.37
C ALA A 103 -5.35 -4.61 0.96
N PRO A 104 -4.18 -5.26 0.91
CA PRO A 104 -2.86 -4.69 1.17
C PRO A 104 -2.39 -3.76 0.03
N ASN A 105 -1.65 -2.70 0.38
CA ASN A 105 -0.88 -1.94 -0.59
C ASN A 105 0.53 -2.55 -0.70
N LEU A 106 0.83 -3.16 -1.85
CA LEU A 106 2.10 -3.83 -2.09
C LEU A 106 3.30 -2.87 -2.06
N SER A 107 3.08 -1.61 -2.38
CA SER A 107 4.08 -0.54 -2.32
C SER A 107 4.28 0.03 -0.94
N SER A 108 3.53 -0.42 0.08
CA SER A 108 3.79 -0.07 1.49
C SER A 108 4.79 -0.99 2.18
N THR A 109 5.13 -2.14 1.56
CA THR A 109 6.17 -3.03 2.07
C THR A 109 7.54 -2.49 1.67
N LEU A 110 8.41 -2.29 2.66
CA LEU A 110 9.82 -1.98 2.41
C LEU A 110 10.60 -3.26 2.11
N TRP A 111 11.55 -3.19 1.18
CA TRP A 111 12.34 -4.34 0.74
C TRP A 111 13.84 -4.12 0.95
N ASN A 112 14.52 -5.16 1.44
CA ASN A 112 15.97 -5.27 1.39
C ASN A 112 16.39 -5.80 0.01
N VAL A 113 17.04 -4.96 -0.79
CA VAL A 113 17.59 -5.34 -2.10
C VAL A 113 19.06 -5.68 -1.97
N HIS A 114 19.44 -6.86 -2.44
CA HIS A 114 20.83 -7.34 -2.45
C HIS A 114 21.09 -8.15 -3.72
N GLN A 115 22.36 -8.32 -4.08
CA GLN A 115 22.73 -9.21 -5.19
C GLN A 115 22.44 -10.66 -4.83
N ASP A 116 22.01 -11.45 -5.82
CA ASP A 116 21.84 -12.90 -5.65
C ASP A 116 23.22 -13.54 -5.41
N PRO A 117 23.43 -14.24 -4.28
CA PRO A 117 24.71 -14.89 -3.99
C PRO A 117 25.08 -15.98 -5.00
N ASN A 118 24.10 -16.59 -5.68
CA ASN A 118 24.33 -17.62 -6.71
C ASN A 118 24.46 -17.02 -8.11
N ASN A 119 24.02 -15.77 -8.32
CA ASN A 119 24.10 -15.09 -9.61
C ASN A 119 24.22 -13.55 -9.42
N PRO A 120 25.43 -13.01 -9.20
CA PRO A 120 25.63 -11.59 -8.85
C PRO A 120 25.11 -10.57 -9.87
N LYS A 121 24.72 -11.00 -11.09
CA LYS A 121 24.07 -10.14 -12.09
C LYS A 121 22.59 -9.87 -11.78
N ASN A 122 21.98 -10.68 -10.92
CA ASN A 122 20.58 -10.58 -10.52
C ASN A 122 20.46 -9.93 -9.14
N MET A 123 19.31 -9.29 -8.91
CA MET A 123 18.93 -8.73 -7.62
C MET A 123 17.88 -9.63 -6.97
N VAL A 124 17.96 -9.74 -5.65
CA VAL A 124 16.97 -10.41 -4.79
C VAL A 124 16.41 -9.38 -3.83
N ALA A 125 15.10 -9.45 -3.61
CA ALA A 125 14.40 -8.58 -2.68
C ALA A 125 13.71 -9.43 -1.61
N THR A 126 13.92 -9.07 -0.35
CA THR A 126 13.22 -9.68 0.80
C THR A 126 12.47 -8.60 1.57
N PRO A 127 11.25 -8.87 2.10
CA PRO A 127 10.54 -7.88 2.91
C PRO A 127 11.37 -7.50 4.13
N LYS A 128 11.49 -6.20 4.42
CA LYS A 128 12.09 -5.73 5.67
C LYS A 128 11.22 -6.21 6.84
N PRO A 129 11.82 -6.67 7.95
CA PRO A 129 11.06 -6.94 9.17
C PRO A 129 10.30 -5.68 9.58
N SER A 130 8.98 -5.78 9.76
CA SER A 130 8.19 -4.66 10.28
C SER A 130 8.73 -4.29 11.68
N PRO A 131 9.00 -3.01 11.98
CA PRO A 131 9.54 -2.60 13.28
C PRO A 131 8.67 -2.97 14.51
N HIS A 132 7.45 -3.47 14.31
CA HIS A 132 6.49 -3.72 15.39
C HIS A 132 5.83 -5.10 15.31
N LYS A 133 6.59 -6.12 15.71
CA LYS A 133 6.05 -7.29 16.43
C LYS A 133 6.97 -7.61 17.61
N GLN A 134 7.08 -6.69 18.57
CA GLN A 134 7.26 -7.17 19.95
C GLN A 134 5.95 -7.89 20.30
N GLN A 135 5.99 -9.21 20.17
CA GLN A 135 4.98 -10.08 20.75
C GLN A 135 4.94 -9.74 22.24
N GLN A 136 3.88 -9.04 22.67
CA GLN A 136 3.42 -9.26 24.03
C GLN A 136 3.17 -10.78 24.12
N PRO A 137 3.78 -11.49 25.09
CA PRO A 137 3.50 -12.89 25.26
C PRO A 137 1.98 -13.03 25.45
N MET A 138 1.33 -13.75 24.53
CA MET A 138 -0.07 -14.15 24.75
C MET A 138 -0.08 -14.95 26.05
N GLN A 139 -0.60 -14.34 27.10
CA GLN A 139 -1.02 -15.07 28.28
C GLN A 139 -2.14 -16.01 27.79
N GLN A 140 -1.85 -17.32 27.79
CA GLN A 140 -2.84 -18.34 27.48
C GLN A 140 -4.01 -18.16 28.46
N PRO A 141 -5.26 -18.05 27.99
CA PRO A 141 -6.39 -18.18 28.88
C PRO A 141 -6.49 -19.65 29.31
N THR A 142 -6.28 -19.91 30.60
CA THR A 142 -6.63 -21.20 31.21
C THR A 142 -8.13 -21.45 31.07
N PRO A 143 -8.58 -22.65 30.67
CA PRO A 143 -10.00 -22.97 30.65
C PRO A 143 -10.52 -23.21 32.07
N PRO A 144 -11.63 -22.60 32.51
CA PRO A 144 -12.31 -23.04 33.72
C PRO A 144 -13.34 -24.13 33.38
N MET A 145 -13.15 -25.31 33.96
CA MET A 145 -14.21 -26.33 34.02
C MET A 145 -15.26 -25.95 35.07
N THR A 146 -16.48 -26.47 34.85
CA THR A 146 -17.64 -26.62 35.76
C THR A 146 -18.60 -25.45 36.02
N HIS A 147 -19.76 -25.60 35.37
CA HIS A 147 -21.13 -25.20 35.69
C HIS A 147 -21.41 -24.14 36.79
N GLN A 148 -21.83 -22.94 36.37
CA GLN A 148 -22.99 -22.27 36.96
C GLN A 148 -23.51 -21.16 36.03
N MET A 149 -24.83 -21.11 35.85
CA MET A 149 -25.53 -20.09 35.07
C MET A 149 -25.21 -18.68 35.61
N LYS A 150 -24.59 -17.82 34.79
CA LYS A 150 -24.43 -16.38 35.06
C LYS A 150 -24.64 -15.55 33.80
N GLN A 151 -25.32 -14.43 34.01
CA GLN A 151 -25.88 -13.44 33.08
C GLN A 151 -24.85 -12.87 32.07
N PRO A 152 -25.31 -12.33 30.92
CA PRO A 152 -24.41 -11.76 29.93
C PRO A 152 -23.73 -10.48 30.47
N PRO A 153 -22.42 -10.27 30.23
CA PRO A 153 -21.72 -9.09 30.69
C PRO A 153 -22.11 -7.86 29.87
N MET A 154 -22.46 -6.76 30.56
CA MET A 154 -22.54 -5.43 29.97
C MET A 154 -21.19 -5.05 29.32
N GLN A 155 -21.26 -4.56 28.08
CA GLN A 155 -20.12 -4.02 27.36
C GLN A 155 -19.51 -2.86 28.15
N GLN A 156 -18.33 -3.07 28.73
CA GLN A 156 -17.52 -1.98 29.27
C GLN A 156 -17.02 -1.13 28.09
N MET A 157 -17.46 0.13 28.04
CA MET A 157 -16.84 1.16 27.23
C MET A 157 -15.33 1.15 27.50
N LYS A 158 -14.54 0.90 26.46
CA LYS A 158 -13.08 1.03 26.50
C LYS A 158 -12.76 2.49 26.84
N GLN A 159 -12.38 2.75 28.09
CA GLN A 159 -11.76 4.01 28.47
C GLN A 159 -10.40 4.08 27.76
N LEU A 160 -10.15 5.21 27.07
CA LEU A 160 -8.83 5.50 26.52
C LEU A 160 -7.80 5.48 27.66
N PRO A 161 -6.58 4.95 27.45
CA PRO A 161 -5.53 4.98 28.47
C PRO A 161 -5.27 6.42 28.95
N LEU A 162 -5.13 6.61 30.27
CA LEU A 162 -4.94 7.93 30.91
C LEU A 162 -3.81 8.76 30.27
N GLN A 163 -2.76 8.09 29.76
CA GLN A 163 -1.67 8.73 29.04
C GLN A 163 -2.11 9.39 27.71
N GLN A 164 -3.00 8.76 26.94
CA GLN A 164 -3.54 9.37 25.73
C GLN A 164 -4.43 10.57 26.06
N GLN A 165 -5.17 10.50 27.17
CA GLN A 165 -6.02 11.61 27.60
C GLN A 165 -5.21 12.84 28.03
N GLN A 166 -4.06 12.62 28.70
CA GLN A 166 -3.13 13.69 29.06
C GLN A 166 -2.43 14.31 27.84
N GLN A 167 -2.05 13.50 26.85
CA GLN A 167 -1.44 14.00 25.61
C GLN A 167 -2.41 14.88 24.80
N GLN A 168 -3.68 14.50 24.71
CA GLN A 168 -4.69 15.32 24.03
C GLN A 168 -4.95 16.65 24.74
N GLN A 169 -4.96 16.67 26.09
CA GLN A 169 -5.08 17.92 26.84
C GLN A 169 -3.88 18.86 26.61
N GLN A 170 -2.65 18.34 26.57
CA GLN A 170 -1.48 19.17 26.27
C GLN A 170 -1.52 19.75 24.85
N GLN A 171 -1.96 18.98 23.84
CA GLN A 171 -2.11 19.50 22.48
C GLN A 171 -3.17 20.61 22.39
N GLN A 172 -4.30 20.46 23.09
CA GLN A 172 -5.33 21.51 23.12
C GLN A 172 -4.83 22.79 23.80
N GLN A 173 -4.07 22.69 24.89
CA GLN A 173 -3.48 23.86 25.54
C GLN A 173 -2.46 24.57 24.63
N GLN A 174 -1.64 23.82 23.88
CA GLN A 174 -0.70 24.43 22.93
C GLN A 174 -1.41 25.14 21.78
N GLN A 175 -2.51 24.58 21.25
CA GLN A 175 -3.31 25.25 20.21
C GLN A 175 -3.96 26.54 20.71
N GLN A 176 -4.49 26.54 21.95
CA GLN A 176 -5.06 27.76 22.54
C GLN A 176 -4.00 28.85 22.77
N GLN A 177 -2.80 28.49 23.21
CA GLN A 177 -1.70 29.46 23.35
C GLN A 177 -1.24 30.03 22.01
N GLN A 178 -1.21 29.23 20.94
CA GLN A 178 -0.85 29.72 19.60
C GLN A 178 -1.92 30.66 19.02
N GLN A 179 -3.21 30.46 19.33
CA GLN A 179 -4.27 31.35 18.90
C GLN A 179 -4.26 32.70 19.64
N GLN A 180 -3.84 32.72 20.91
CA GLN A 180 -3.72 33.96 21.70
C GLN A 180 -2.52 34.82 21.30
N GLN A 181 -1.49 34.25 20.65
CA GLN A 181 -0.32 35.01 20.16
C GLN A 181 -0.53 35.61 18.76
N GLN A 182 -1.66 35.33 18.10
CA GLN A 182 -2.00 35.83 16.76
C GLN A 182 -3.08 36.93 16.77
N GLN A 183 -3.45 37.46 17.95
CA GLN A 183 -4.29 38.64 18.13
C GLN A 183 -3.51 39.73 18.86
#